data_AF-A0A9P5PSG7-F1
#
_entry.id   AF-A0A9P5PSG7-F1
#
_cell.length_a   1.000
_cell.length_b   1.000
_cell.length_c   1.000
_cell.angle_alpha   90.00
_cell.angle_beta   90.00
_cell.angle_gamma   90.00
#
_symmetry.space_group_name_H-M   'P 1'
#
loop_
_entity.id
_entity.type
_entity.pdbx_description
1 polymer ?
#
loop_
_entity_poly.entity_id
_entity_poly.type
_entity_poly.pdbx_seq_one_letter_code
_entity_poly.pdbx_strand_id
1 'polypeptide(L)'
;LGDSNILVKFANFAFRPDVPGDAPIYERNFIVFGDPAYGYGPHLASPFADDDMSEDEKAWNNAMSAVRIEVEHGFGVVVSLWPFLNISRKMQIFSSPVGRYYRVGVLLMNLLIHYNCFRPNQISQRFECPPPTVDEYLILFRILVLSLAELEFLSVRARSRRQQVGPSRVERRRKA
;
A
#
# COMPACT_ATOMS: atom_id res chain seq x y z
N LEU A 1 -11.68 -5.75 7.48
CA LEU A 1 -10.95 -4.53 7.90
C LEU A 1 -10.66 -4.51 9.40
N GLY A 2 -11.57 -4.97 10.27
CA GLY A 2 -11.36 -4.95 11.74
C GLY A 2 -10.10 -5.69 12.21
N ASP A 3 -9.82 -6.88 11.68
CA ASP A 3 -8.72 -7.72 12.18
C ASP A 3 -7.34 -7.41 11.58
N SER A 4 -7.27 -6.63 10.50
CA SER A 4 -6.00 -6.34 9.81
C SER A 4 -5.19 -5.22 10.47
N ASN A 5 -5.79 -4.53 11.45
CA ASN A 5 -5.22 -3.35 12.11
C ASN A 5 -4.78 -2.24 11.13
N ILE A 6 -5.32 -2.25 9.91
CA ILE A 6 -4.88 -1.38 8.81
C ILE A 6 -5.27 0.07 9.05
N LEU A 7 -6.44 0.31 9.66
CA LEU A 7 -6.90 1.64 10.03
C LEU A 7 -6.01 2.26 11.11
N VAL A 8 -5.54 1.47 12.08
CA VAL A 8 -4.58 1.91 13.10
C VAL A 8 -3.21 2.19 12.49
N LYS A 9 -2.79 1.42 11.49
CA LYS A 9 -1.57 1.73 10.74
C LYS A 9 -1.71 3.05 9.97
N PHE A 10 -2.85 3.29 9.30
CA PHE A 10 -3.09 4.57 8.64
C PHE A 10 -3.08 5.74 9.62
N ALA A 11 -3.70 5.60 10.79
CA ALA A 11 -3.67 6.65 11.81
C ALA A 11 -2.24 7.06 12.23
N ASN A 12 -1.27 6.14 12.15
CA ASN A 12 0.12 6.41 12.53
C ASN A 12 1.00 6.95 11.40
N PHE A 13 0.62 6.75 10.13
CA PHE A 13 1.52 7.04 8.98
C PHE A 13 0.90 7.92 7.90
N ALA A 14 -0.43 8.03 7.85
CA ALA A 14 -1.14 8.77 6.82
C ALA A 14 -1.44 10.21 7.27
N PHE A 15 -0.44 10.88 7.87
CA PHE A 15 -0.52 12.29 8.27
C PHE A 15 0.45 13.14 7.44
N ARG A 16 0.02 14.36 7.15
CA ARG A 16 0.84 15.40 6.51
C ARG A 16 1.56 16.18 7.60
N PRO A 17 2.89 16.05 7.74
CA PRO A 17 3.65 16.72 8.80
C PRO A 17 3.73 18.24 8.63
N ASP A 18 3.43 18.72 7.42
CA ASP A 18 3.42 20.11 7.00
C ASP A 18 2.13 20.85 7.38
N VAL A 19 1.08 20.13 7.80
CA VAL A 19 -0.24 20.70 8.10
C VAL A 19 -0.46 20.77 9.62
N PRO A 20 -0.88 21.93 10.18
CA PRO A 20 -1.21 22.07 11.59
C PRO A 20 -2.23 21.03 12.10
N GLY A 21 -2.07 20.55 13.34
CA GLY A 21 -2.91 19.47 13.89
C GLY A 21 -4.38 19.83 14.11
N ASP A 22 -4.70 21.11 14.14
CA ASP A 22 -6.05 21.70 14.23
C ASP A 22 -6.76 21.80 12.87
N ALA A 23 -6.04 21.59 11.76
CA ALA A 23 -6.64 21.59 10.43
C ALA A 23 -7.66 20.45 10.24
N PRO A 24 -8.62 20.60 9.30
CA PRO A 24 -9.60 19.56 9.00
C PRO A 24 -8.95 18.23 8.61
N ILE A 25 -9.65 17.12 8.90
CA ILE A 25 -9.14 15.74 8.70
C ILE A 25 -8.67 15.51 7.26
N TYR A 26 -9.41 16.02 6.29
CA TYR A 26 -9.11 15.86 4.86
C TYR A 26 -7.89 16.65 4.38
N GLU A 27 -7.47 17.68 5.12
CA GLU A 27 -6.25 18.45 4.85
C GLU A 27 -5.04 17.86 5.56
N ARG A 28 -5.20 17.37 6.79
CA ARG A 28 -4.09 16.81 7.56
C ARG A 28 -3.74 15.36 7.24
N ASN A 29 -4.65 14.60 6.61
CA ASN A 29 -4.43 13.18 6.33
C ASN A 29 -4.22 12.90 4.84
N PHE A 30 -3.44 11.86 4.56
CA PHE A 30 -3.49 11.16 3.28
C PHE A 30 -4.70 10.21 3.29
N ILE A 31 -5.45 10.21 2.18
CA ILE A 31 -6.64 9.39 2.01
C ILE A 31 -6.36 8.37 0.89
N VAL A 32 -6.62 7.10 1.16
CA VAL A 32 -6.58 6.05 0.15
C VAL A 32 -7.92 6.02 -0.57
N PHE A 33 -7.89 6.01 -1.90
CA PHE A 33 -9.10 5.79 -2.68
C PHE A 33 -9.31 4.28 -2.89
N GLY A 34 -10.44 3.78 -2.41
CA GLY A 34 -10.80 2.38 -2.44
C GLY A 34 -11.94 2.10 -3.42
N ASP A 35 -12.19 0.82 -3.64
CA ASP A 35 -13.39 0.32 -4.30
C ASP A 35 -14.68 0.76 -3.55
N PRO A 36 -15.83 0.92 -4.24
CA PRO A 36 -17.12 1.19 -3.60
C PRO A 36 -17.45 0.29 -2.39
N ALA A 37 -17.01 -0.97 -2.40
CA ALA A 37 -17.30 -1.91 -1.33
C ALA A 37 -16.67 -1.57 0.04
N TYR A 38 -15.71 -0.65 0.09
CA TYR A 38 -15.00 -0.32 1.33
C TYR A 38 -15.61 0.83 2.15
N GLY A 39 -16.48 1.64 1.54
CA GLY A 39 -17.13 2.78 2.19
C GLY A 39 -16.19 3.93 2.60
N TYR A 40 -16.73 4.89 3.34
CA TYR A 40 -16.02 6.10 3.75
C TYR A 40 -15.42 5.99 5.16
N GLY A 41 -14.22 6.55 5.34
CA GLY A 41 -13.56 6.67 6.64
C GLY A 41 -12.45 7.74 6.66
N PRO A 42 -11.82 7.97 7.83
CA PRO A 42 -10.85 9.07 8.01
C PRO A 42 -9.59 9.00 7.12
N HIS A 43 -9.32 7.83 6.55
CA HIS A 43 -8.17 7.54 5.69
C HIS A 43 -8.57 6.76 4.42
N LEU A 44 -9.87 6.61 4.17
CA LEU A 44 -10.40 5.82 3.06
C LEU A 44 -11.59 6.53 2.44
N ALA A 45 -11.53 6.77 1.14
CA ALA A 45 -12.64 7.29 0.36
C ALA A 45 -13.05 6.26 -0.69
N SER A 46 -14.34 6.17 -0.94
CA SER A 46 -14.90 5.37 -2.04
C SER A 46 -15.60 6.33 -3.02
N PRO A 47 -15.92 5.86 -4.24
CA PRO A 47 -16.76 6.63 -5.16
C PRO A 47 -18.11 6.98 -4.51
N PHE A 48 -18.66 8.14 -4.88
CA PHE A 48 -20.05 8.46 -4.60
C PHE A 48 -20.95 7.45 -5.33
N ALA A 49 -21.97 6.96 -4.65
CA ALA A 49 -22.82 5.86 -5.14
C ALA A 49 -24.32 6.16 -4.95
N ASP A 50 -24.67 7.42 -4.68
CA ASP A 50 -26.06 7.84 -4.47
C ASP A 50 -26.81 7.96 -5.81
N ASP A 51 -28.11 7.68 -5.80
CA ASP A 51 -28.95 7.75 -7.01
C ASP A 51 -29.08 9.19 -7.54
N ASP A 52 -29.04 10.19 -6.65
CA ASP A 52 -29.14 11.61 -6.96
C ASP A 52 -27.78 12.33 -6.87
N MET A 53 -26.75 11.78 -7.53
CA MET A 53 -25.42 12.41 -7.56
C MET A 53 -25.43 13.81 -8.19
N SER A 54 -24.82 14.76 -7.49
CA SER A 54 -24.50 16.09 -8.02
C SER A 54 -23.56 16.00 -9.23
N GLU A 55 -23.59 17.01 -10.10
CA GLU A 55 -22.64 17.12 -11.21
C GLU A 55 -21.18 17.15 -10.71
N ASP A 56 -20.93 17.76 -9.56
CA ASP A 56 -19.60 17.80 -8.94
C ASP A 56 -19.14 16.40 -8.48
N GLU A 57 -20.06 15.59 -7.95
CA GLU A 57 -19.78 14.21 -7.51
C GLU A 57 -19.52 13.29 -8.69
N LYS A 58 -20.25 13.46 -9.80
CA LYS A 58 -19.99 12.76 -11.06
C LYS A 58 -18.64 13.14 -11.64
N ALA A 59 -18.32 14.43 -11.67
CA ALA A 59 -17.03 14.92 -12.14
C ALA A 59 -15.87 14.34 -11.30
N TRP A 60 -16.02 14.32 -9.98
CA TRP A 60 -15.07 13.70 -9.06
C TRP A 60 -14.90 12.20 -9.31
N ASN A 61 -16.00 11.45 -9.38
CA ASN A 61 -15.98 10.02 -9.65
C ASN A 61 -15.31 9.68 -10.99
N ASN A 62 -15.56 10.49 -12.03
CA ASN A 62 -14.90 10.34 -13.33
C ASN A 62 -13.39 10.57 -13.23
N ALA A 63 -12.97 11.63 -12.54
CA ALA A 63 -11.55 11.91 -12.33
C ALA A 63 -10.84 10.79 -11.57
N MET A 64 -11.44 10.29 -10.49
CA MET A 64 -10.88 9.19 -9.71
C MET A 64 -10.91 7.84 -10.45
N SER A 65 -11.92 7.61 -11.29
CA SER A 65 -11.98 6.43 -12.15
C SER A 65 -10.86 6.41 -13.18
N ALA A 66 -10.50 7.56 -13.76
CA ALA A 66 -9.35 7.65 -14.67
C ALA A 66 -8.03 7.26 -13.97
N VAL A 67 -7.82 7.71 -12.73
CA VAL A 67 -6.66 7.30 -11.93
C VAL A 67 -6.69 5.79 -11.65
N ARG A 68 -7.85 5.23 -11.30
CA ARG A 68 -7.98 3.79 -11.04
C ARG A 68 -7.66 2.95 -12.27
N ILE A 69 -8.10 3.38 -13.46
CA ILE A 69 -7.78 2.71 -14.73
C ILE A 69 -6.26 2.64 -14.96
N GLU A 70 -5.53 3.72 -14.69
CA GLU A 70 -4.07 3.72 -14.81
C GLU A 70 -3.39 2.75 -13.84
N VAL A 71 -3.91 2.64 -12.60
CA VAL A 71 -3.43 1.65 -11.62
C VAL A 71 -3.71 0.23 -12.08
N GLU A 72 -4.92 -0.05 -12.58
CA GLU A 72 -5.32 -1.35 -13.12
C GLU A 72 -4.49 -1.73 -14.35
N HIS A 73 -4.17 -0.76 -15.21
CA HIS A 73 -3.24 -0.96 -16.32
C HIS A 73 -1.86 -1.39 -15.83
N GLY A 74 -1.33 -0.75 -14.78
CA GLY A 74 -0.09 -1.17 -14.13
C GLY A 74 -0.13 -2.62 -13.63
N PHE A 75 -1.24 -3.04 -13.04
CA PHE A 75 -1.45 -4.45 -12.64
C PHE A 75 -1.46 -5.39 -13.84
N GLY A 76 -2.12 -4.99 -14.94
CA GLY A 76 -2.12 -5.75 -16.20
C GLY A 76 -0.72 -5.96 -16.76
N VAL A 77 0.14 -4.93 -16.72
CA VAL A 77 1.54 -5.06 -17.16
C VAL A 77 2.32 -6.05 -16.28
N VAL A 78 2.18 -5.97 -14.95
CA VAL A 78 2.85 -6.92 -14.04
C VAL A 78 2.41 -8.36 -14.30
N VAL A 79 1.11 -8.59 -14.44
CA VAL A 79 0.54 -9.93 -14.64
C VAL A 79 0.87 -10.49 -16.03
N SER A 80 0.96 -9.64 -17.05
CA SER A 80 1.38 -10.05 -18.40
C SER A 80 2.87 -10.41 -18.48
N LEU A 81 3.73 -9.70 -17.76
CA LEU A 81 5.16 -10.03 -17.63
C LEU A 81 5.39 -11.30 -16.82
N TRP A 82 4.54 -11.55 -15.83
CA TRP A 82 4.66 -12.67 -14.90
C TRP A 82 3.39 -13.55 -14.89
N PRO A 83 3.15 -14.38 -15.93
CA PRO A 83 1.92 -15.15 -16.04
C PRO A 83 1.61 -16.06 -14.85
N PHE A 84 2.63 -16.48 -14.09
CA PHE A 84 2.44 -17.27 -12.88
C PHE A 84 1.65 -16.53 -11.79
N LEU A 85 1.69 -15.18 -11.77
CA LEU A 85 0.86 -14.35 -10.90
C LEU A 85 -0.64 -14.43 -11.26
N ASN A 86 -0.97 -14.81 -12.51
CA ASN A 86 -2.36 -14.93 -12.97
C ASN A 86 -2.97 -16.32 -12.74
N ILE A 87 -2.20 -17.28 -12.23
CA ILE A 87 -2.70 -18.65 -12.05
C ILE A 87 -3.54 -18.69 -10.77
N SER A 88 -4.85 -18.47 -10.91
CA SER A 88 -5.81 -18.40 -9.79
C SER A 88 -5.77 -19.62 -8.86
N ARG A 89 -5.51 -20.83 -9.42
CA ARG A 89 -5.36 -22.06 -8.64
C ARG A 89 -4.11 -22.09 -7.74
N LYS A 90 -3.08 -21.33 -8.07
CA LYS A 90 -1.80 -21.25 -7.34
C LYS A 90 -1.69 -19.98 -6.51
N MET A 91 -2.30 -18.89 -6.96
CA MET A 91 -2.32 -17.58 -6.31
C MET A 91 -3.59 -17.39 -5.49
N GLN A 92 -3.76 -18.24 -4.48
CA GLN A 92 -4.85 -18.12 -3.52
C GLN A 92 -4.43 -17.25 -2.34
N ILE A 93 -5.27 -16.25 -2.03
CA ILE A 93 -5.14 -15.42 -0.83
C ILE A 93 -5.25 -16.35 0.40
N PHE A 94 -4.41 -16.14 1.40
CA PHE A 94 -4.24 -16.98 2.61
C PHE A 94 -3.59 -18.35 2.41
N SER A 95 -3.61 -18.95 1.20
CA SER A 95 -2.92 -20.22 0.93
C SER A 95 -1.52 -20.06 0.35
N SER A 96 -1.24 -18.92 -0.26
CA SER A 96 0.03 -18.62 -0.92
C SER A 96 0.49 -17.19 -0.60
N PRO A 97 1.80 -16.91 -0.58
CA PRO A 97 2.31 -15.57 -0.29
C PRO A 97 2.18 -14.66 -1.53
N VAL A 98 0.97 -14.50 -2.06
CA VAL A 98 0.65 -13.72 -3.27
C VAL A 98 1.26 -12.32 -3.20
N GLY A 99 1.10 -11.63 -2.07
CA GLY A 99 1.65 -10.29 -1.88
C GLY A 99 3.17 -10.23 -1.97
N ARG A 100 3.89 -11.29 -1.56
CA ARG A 100 5.36 -11.35 -1.70
C ARG A 100 5.75 -11.58 -3.16
N TYR A 101 5.11 -12.53 -3.84
CA TYR A 101 5.36 -12.79 -5.26
C TYR A 101 5.08 -11.57 -6.12
N TYR A 102 3.98 -10.87 -5.83
CA TYR A 102 3.61 -9.66 -6.54
C TYR A 102 4.65 -8.53 -6.35
N ARG A 103 5.09 -8.28 -5.11
CA ARG A 103 6.13 -7.28 -4.82
C ARG A 103 7.45 -7.60 -5.53
N VAL A 104 7.86 -8.88 -5.54
CA VAL A 104 9.05 -9.31 -6.28
C VAL A 104 8.84 -9.13 -7.79
N GLY A 105 7.66 -9.47 -8.32
CA GLY A 105 7.32 -9.24 -9.73
C GLY A 105 7.39 -7.76 -10.12
N VAL A 106 6.88 -6.85 -9.29
CA VAL A 106 6.99 -5.39 -9.51
C VAL A 106 8.44 -4.93 -9.46
N LEU A 107 9.23 -5.41 -8.50
CA LEU A 107 10.66 -5.08 -8.41
C LEU A 107 11.41 -5.50 -9.69
N LEU A 108 11.20 -6.75 -10.12
CA LEU A 108 11.83 -7.30 -11.32
C LEU A 108 11.32 -6.58 -12.58
N MET A 109 10.03 -6.24 -12.65
CA MET A 109 9.48 -5.43 -13.75
C MET A 109 10.17 -4.07 -13.83
N ASN A 110 10.30 -3.35 -12.72
CA ASN A 110 10.97 -2.06 -12.71
C ASN A 110 12.42 -2.20 -13.16
N LEU A 111 13.16 -3.19 -12.63
CA LEU A 111 14.53 -3.49 -13.08
C LEU A 111 14.58 -3.84 -14.57
N LEU A 112 13.66 -4.64 -15.08
CA LEU A 112 13.59 -4.98 -16.51
C LEU A 112 13.29 -3.75 -17.36
N ILE A 113 12.39 -2.86 -16.93
CA ILE A 113 12.09 -1.61 -17.63
C ILE A 113 13.33 -0.70 -17.66
N HIS A 114 14.09 -0.63 -16.57
CA HIS A 114 15.37 0.07 -16.51
C HIS A 114 16.45 -0.58 -17.39
N TYR A 115 16.50 -1.90 -17.43
CA TYR A 115 17.46 -2.67 -18.23
C TYR A 115 17.10 -2.67 -19.73
N ASN A 116 15.83 -2.38 -20.07
CA ASN A 116 15.37 -2.22 -21.45
C ASN A 116 15.79 -0.86 -22.03
N CYS A 117 17.10 -0.61 -22.14
CA CYS A 117 17.65 0.39 -23.06
C CYS A 117 17.35 0.06 -24.55
N PHE A 118 16.66 -1.05 -24.85
CA PHE A 118 16.32 -1.49 -26.21
C PHE A 118 14.88 -1.20 -26.64
N ARG A 119 13.97 -0.86 -25.71
CA ARG A 119 12.63 -0.36 -26.05
C ARG A 119 12.29 0.81 -25.15
N PRO A 120 11.84 1.94 -25.71
CA PRO A 120 11.48 3.06 -24.88
C PRO A 120 10.34 2.65 -23.94
N ASN A 121 10.53 2.93 -22.65
CA ASN A 121 9.52 2.70 -21.64
C ASN A 121 8.28 3.55 -21.96
N GLN A 122 7.19 2.90 -22.37
CA GLN A 122 5.95 3.58 -22.72
C GLN A 122 5.41 4.45 -21.59
N ILE A 123 5.64 4.05 -20.32
CA ILE A 123 5.24 4.83 -19.15
C ILE A 123 6.11 6.10 -19.05
N SER A 124 7.43 5.98 -19.19
CA SER A 124 8.34 7.14 -19.22
C SER A 124 8.00 8.12 -20.34
N GLN A 125 7.66 7.60 -21.53
CA GLN A 125 7.24 8.43 -22.66
C GLN A 125 5.90 9.12 -22.41
N ARG A 126 4.93 8.39 -21.83
CA ARG A 126 3.60 8.92 -21.53
C ARG A 126 3.64 10.06 -20.51
N PHE A 127 4.52 9.98 -19.52
CA PHE A 127 4.63 10.95 -18.43
C PHE A 127 5.84 11.89 -18.56
N GLU A 128 6.56 11.84 -19.67
CA GLU A 128 7.78 12.62 -19.94
C GLU A 128 8.81 12.59 -18.79
N CYS A 129 8.84 11.46 -18.07
CA CYS A 129 9.63 11.28 -16.86
C CYS A 129 10.70 10.23 -17.12
N PRO A 130 11.99 10.60 -17.22
CA PRO A 130 13.06 9.64 -17.47
C PRO A 130 13.15 8.64 -16.31
N PRO A 131 13.29 7.33 -16.60
CA PRO A 131 13.39 6.35 -15.53
C PRO A 131 14.72 6.55 -14.77
N PRO A 132 14.75 6.39 -13.43
CA PRO A 132 16.01 6.39 -12.68
C PRO A 132 16.99 5.32 -13.19
N THR A 133 18.26 5.43 -12.83
CA THR A 133 19.24 4.36 -13.12
C THR A 133 18.97 3.13 -12.26
N VAL A 134 19.51 1.97 -12.68
CA VAL A 134 19.40 0.73 -11.90
C VAL A 134 20.02 0.90 -10.50
N ASP A 135 21.17 1.58 -10.41
CA ASP A 135 21.85 1.83 -9.15
C ASP A 135 21.02 2.74 -8.22
N GLU A 136 20.47 3.83 -8.75
CA GLU A 136 19.55 4.71 -8.00
C GLU A 136 18.31 3.94 -7.52
N TYR A 137 17.72 3.13 -8.39
CA TYR A 137 16.54 2.33 -8.06
C TYR A 137 16.83 1.29 -6.97
N LEU A 138 17.95 0.58 -7.05
CA LEU A 138 18.36 -0.41 -6.06
C LEU A 138 18.74 0.21 -4.72
N ILE A 139 19.37 1.40 -4.71
CA ILE A 139 19.66 2.15 -3.49
C ILE A 139 18.37 2.58 -2.80
N LEU A 140 17.43 3.17 -3.56
CA LEU A 140 16.11 3.56 -3.03
C LEU A 140 15.34 2.35 -2.49
N PHE A 141 15.32 1.24 -3.22
CA PHE A 141 14.66 0.02 -2.78
C PHE A 141 15.32 -0.57 -1.53
N ARG A 142 16.65 -0.55 -1.44
CA ARG A 142 17.39 -1.00 -0.25
C ARG A 142 17.03 -0.17 0.97
N ILE A 143 16.93 1.16 0.85
CA ILE A 143 16.50 2.05 1.94
C ILE A 143 15.06 1.73 2.37
N LEU A 144 14.16 1.50 1.42
CA LEU A 144 12.76 1.20 1.68
C LEU A 144 12.55 -0.20 2.30
N VAL A 145 13.33 -1.20 1.88
CA VAL A 145 13.28 -2.55 2.45
C VAL A 145 13.95 -2.62 3.82
N LEU A 146 15.07 -1.92 4.03
CA LEU A 146 15.74 -1.89 5.34
C LEU A 146 14.89 -1.16 6.39
N SER A 147 14.24 -0.05 6.03
CA SER A 147 13.32 0.65 6.94
C SER A 147 12.09 -0.21 7.28
N LEU A 148 11.51 -0.92 6.31
CA LEU A 148 10.40 -1.85 6.56
C LEU A 148 10.84 -3.09 7.36
N ALA A 149 12.05 -3.62 7.13
CA ALA A 149 12.61 -4.74 7.87
C ALA A 149 12.93 -4.35 9.32
N GLU A 150 13.45 -3.15 9.57
CA GLU A 150 13.67 -2.62 10.91
C GLU A 150 12.34 -2.44 11.66
N LEU A 151 11.29 -1.95 11.00
CA LEU A 151 9.95 -1.86 11.57
C LEU A 151 9.34 -3.23 11.89
N GLU A 152 9.54 -4.25 11.04
CA GLU A 152 9.12 -5.62 11.34
C GLU A 152 9.92 -6.24 12.49
N PHE A 153 11.25 -6.06 12.52
CA PHE A 153 12.14 -6.57 13.57
C PHE A 153 11.82 -5.93 14.93
N LEU A 154 11.56 -4.62 14.96
CA LEU A 154 11.13 -3.90 16.15
C LEU A 154 9.74 -4.38 16.62
N SER A 155 8.81 -4.65 15.71
CA SER A 155 7.49 -5.23 16.05
C SER A 155 7.60 -6.66 16.61
N VAL A 156 8.48 -7.50 16.04
CA VAL A 156 8.71 -8.88 16.52
C VAL A 156 9.37 -8.86 17.90
N ARG A 157 10.36 -7.98 18.13
CA ARG A 157 11.03 -7.82 19.42
C ARG A 157 10.10 -7.25 20.49
N ALA A 158 9.17 -6.37 20.12
CA ALA A 158 8.13 -5.86 21.01
C ALA A 158 7.12 -6.94 21.44
N ARG A 159 6.73 -7.87 20.54
CA ARG A 159 5.88 -9.02 20.88
C ARG A 159 6.59 -10.05 21.75
N SER A 160 7.86 -10.32 21.47
CA SER A 160 8.69 -11.24 22.28
C SER A 160 8.89 -10.72 23.71
N ARG A 161 9.07 -9.40 23.90
CA ARG A 161 9.11 -8.81 25.25
C ARG A 161 7.77 -8.85 25.98
N ARG A 162 6.62 -8.67 25.30
CA ARG A 162 5.29 -8.78 25.93
C ARG A 162 4.94 -10.19 26.37
N GLN A 163 5.43 -11.23 25.69
CA GLN A 163 5.22 -12.62 26.12
C GLN A 163 6.13 -13.06 27.27
N GLN A 164 7.23 -12.34 27.55
CA GLN A 164 8.11 -12.65 28.69
C GLN A 164 7.78 -11.88 29.98
N VAL A 165 6.89 -10.87 29.92
CA VAL A 165 6.36 -10.22 31.13
C VAL A 165 5.19 -11.05 31.64
N GLY A 166 5.49 -12.15 32.33
CA GLY A 166 4.51 -12.86 33.16
C GLY A 166 4.04 -11.97 34.32
N PRO A 167 2.88 -12.28 34.95
CA PRO A 167 2.24 -11.40 35.91
C PRO A 167 3.19 -11.00 37.05
N SER A 168 3.19 -9.71 37.37
CA SER A 168 4.05 -9.13 38.40
C SER A 168 3.81 -9.84 39.74
N ARG A 169 4.84 -9.85 40.61
CA ARG A 169 4.79 -10.47 41.95
C ARG A 169 3.61 -10.01 42.82
N VAL A 170 2.98 -8.87 42.49
CA VAL A 170 1.80 -8.32 43.17
C VAL A 170 0.53 -9.11 42.85
N GLU A 171 0.40 -9.62 41.61
CA GLU A 171 -0.79 -10.35 41.15
C GLU A 171 -0.92 -11.74 41.81
N ARG A 172 0.21 -12.37 42.17
CA ARG A 172 0.22 -13.72 42.76
C ARG A 172 -0.23 -13.77 44.22
N ARG A 173 -0.21 -12.63 44.94
CA ARG A 173 -0.65 -12.56 46.34
C ARG A 173 -2.15 -12.36 46.52
N ARG A 174 -2.90 -12.09 45.44
CA ARG A 174 -4.37 -11.91 45.49
C ARG A 174 -5.17 -13.19 45.18
N LYS A 175 -4.49 -14.29 44.82
CA LYS A 175 -5.13 -15.57 44.45
C LYS A 175 -4.69 -16.76 45.33
N ALA A 176 -4.12 -16.49 46.50
CA ALA A 176 -3.82 -17.51 47.51
C ALA A 176 -4.63 -17.21 48.78
#